data_AF-A0AAV8SCT1-F1
#
_entry.id   AF-A0AAV8SCT1-F1
#
_cell.length_a   1.000
_cell.length_b   1.000
_cell.length_c   1.000
_cell.angle_alpha   90.00
_cell.angle_beta   90.00
_cell.angle_gamma   90.00
#
_symmetry.space_group_name_H-M   'P 1'
#
loop_
_entity.id
_entity.type
_entity.pdbx_description
1 polymer ?
#
loop_
_entity_poly.entity_id
_entity_poly.type
_entity_poly.pdbx_seq_one_letter_code
_entity_poly.pdbx_strand_id
1 'polypeptide(L)'
;MALRFSRFNQGLAQDPITCRIWFGIATAHDFESHVDITEKHLYQNIFASHFGQLAIIFLWTSENLFHDPHFGQPAVEAFIRGGALGLLNIAYSGIYQWWYTIGLCMRTNEDLFIGAHFLFFFCLSLLVGLAPLFISQWNLYTQNLDSSSHLFGTSQGVGTVILTLLGGSIQTITFIFLVAGHMYRTNFGIGHSIKDLLEVHIPPGGSWGMDIRELFFIRDYNPKQNEDNVLARMLDHKEAIISHLSWANLFLGFHTLGLYIHNDIDLIFAQWIQSAHGKTFYRFDVILSLTNSPAFNAGRSIWLPGWLNAINENSNSLFLTIGPDDFLVHHAIALGLHTIALILVKDALDVRGSKLMSDKKDFGYSFSCDGPG
;
A
#
# COMPACT_ATOMS: atom_id res chain seq x y z
N MET A 1 -42.28 8.41 -21.86
CA MET A 1 -41.75 7.06 -22.16
C MET A 1 -40.43 6.95 -21.42
N ALA A 2 -40.33 6.07 -20.41
CA ALA A 2 -39.07 5.89 -19.67
C ALA A 2 -38.02 5.24 -20.59
N LEU A 3 -36.76 5.66 -20.49
CA LEU A 3 -35.68 5.14 -21.31
C LEU A 3 -35.04 3.90 -20.67
N ARG A 4 -34.42 3.05 -21.49
CA ARG A 4 -33.80 1.78 -21.04
C ARG A 4 -32.60 1.98 -20.09
N PHE A 5 -32.03 3.18 -20.08
CA PHE A 5 -30.90 3.56 -19.23
C PHE A 5 -31.27 4.79 -18.38
N SER A 6 -31.04 4.78 -17.06
CA SER A 6 -30.39 3.74 -16.23
C SER A 6 -31.38 2.70 -15.69
N ARG A 7 -31.15 1.40 -15.94
CA ARG A 7 -32.07 0.32 -15.53
C ARG A 7 -32.24 0.21 -14.00
N PHE A 8 -31.19 0.56 -13.25
CA PHE A 8 -31.09 0.40 -11.80
C PHE A 8 -31.65 1.59 -10.99
N ASN A 9 -32.03 2.70 -11.65
CA ASN A 9 -32.61 3.85 -10.97
C ASN A 9 -33.76 4.43 -11.81
N GLN A 10 -34.99 4.17 -11.38
CA GLN A 10 -36.20 4.56 -12.12
C GLN A 10 -36.39 6.10 -12.17
N GLY A 11 -35.92 6.83 -11.17
CA GLY A 11 -35.97 8.30 -11.15
C GLY A 11 -35.06 8.90 -12.21
N LEU A 12 -33.81 8.43 -12.28
CA LEU A 12 -32.89 8.80 -13.36
C LEU A 12 -33.43 8.38 -14.74
N ALA A 13 -33.96 7.17 -14.90
CA ALA A 13 -34.53 6.70 -16.17
C ALA A 13 -35.71 7.55 -16.73
N GLN A 14 -36.30 8.40 -15.90
CA GLN A 14 -37.40 9.31 -16.24
C GLN A 14 -36.96 10.77 -16.43
N ASP A 15 -35.78 11.18 -15.94
CA ASP A 15 -35.21 12.52 -16.18
C ASP A 15 -35.06 12.75 -17.69
N PRO A 16 -35.66 13.81 -18.28
CA PRO A 16 -35.55 14.08 -19.71
C PRO A 16 -34.19 14.68 -20.13
N ILE A 17 -33.38 15.19 -19.19
CA ILE A 17 -32.16 15.96 -19.47
C ILE A 17 -30.97 15.02 -19.71
N THR A 18 -29.89 15.54 -20.30
CA THR A 18 -28.59 14.84 -20.43
C THR A 18 -27.93 14.53 -19.07
N CYS A 19 -28.36 15.19 -17.99
CA CYS A 19 -27.93 14.97 -16.61
C CYS A 19 -28.02 13.48 -16.20
N ARG A 20 -29.14 12.83 -16.56
CA ARG A 20 -29.35 11.37 -16.50
C ARG A 20 -28.15 10.52 -16.93
N ILE A 21 -27.46 10.91 -18.01
CA ILE A 21 -26.35 10.10 -18.56
C ILE A 21 -25.15 10.16 -17.60
N TRP A 22 -24.80 11.36 -17.13
CA TRP A 22 -23.71 11.56 -16.19
C TRP A 22 -23.97 10.90 -14.84
N PHE A 23 -25.14 11.13 -14.23
CA PHE A 23 -25.50 10.48 -12.97
C PHE A 23 -25.68 8.97 -13.13
N GLY A 24 -26.18 8.49 -14.27
CA GLY A 24 -26.23 7.07 -14.57
C GLY A 24 -24.85 6.41 -14.65
N ILE A 25 -23.84 7.08 -15.20
CA ILE A 25 -22.45 6.56 -15.19
C ILE A 25 -21.86 6.65 -13.78
N ALA A 26 -22.02 7.78 -13.08
CA ALA A 26 -21.45 8.01 -11.76
C ALA A 26 -22.01 7.07 -10.66
N THR A 27 -23.30 6.73 -10.73
CA THR A 27 -23.98 5.84 -9.76
C THR A 27 -24.01 4.37 -10.18
N ALA A 28 -23.40 4.00 -11.32
CA ALA A 28 -23.40 2.63 -11.82
C ALA A 28 -22.80 1.62 -10.84
N HIS A 29 -21.84 2.04 -10.01
CA HIS A 29 -21.17 1.21 -9.00
C HIS A 29 -21.63 1.50 -7.56
N ASP A 30 -22.57 2.44 -7.33
CA ASP A 30 -23.21 2.64 -6.03
C ASP A 30 -24.36 1.64 -5.86
N PHE A 31 -24.02 0.36 -5.75
CA PHE A 31 -24.98 -0.75 -5.76
C PHE A 31 -26.02 -0.67 -4.63
N GLU A 32 -25.68 -0.01 -3.52
CA GLU A 32 -26.60 0.22 -2.37
C GLU A 32 -27.76 1.16 -2.73
N SER A 33 -27.57 2.10 -3.66
CA SER A 33 -28.61 3.03 -4.11
C SER A 33 -29.43 2.50 -5.29
N HIS A 34 -29.26 1.24 -5.67
CA HIS A 34 -29.99 0.62 -6.79
C HIS A 34 -31.37 0.14 -6.33
N VAL A 35 -32.38 0.30 -7.19
CA VAL A 35 -33.77 -0.09 -6.89
C VAL A 35 -33.87 -1.60 -6.67
N ASP A 36 -34.61 -2.00 -5.63
CA ASP A 36 -34.87 -3.39 -5.21
C ASP A 36 -33.61 -4.20 -4.83
N ILE A 37 -32.50 -3.56 -4.47
CA ILE A 37 -31.31 -4.27 -3.96
C ILE A 37 -31.54 -4.81 -2.55
N THR A 38 -31.17 -6.08 -2.33
CA THR A 38 -31.11 -6.69 -1.00
C THR A 38 -29.64 -6.93 -0.62
N GLU A 39 -29.29 -6.90 0.66
CA GLU A 39 -27.93 -7.18 1.18
C GLU A 39 -27.26 -8.40 0.54
N LYS A 40 -27.96 -9.53 0.41
CA LYS A 40 -27.44 -10.73 -0.26
C LYS A 40 -27.01 -10.49 -1.72
N HIS A 41 -27.85 -9.81 -2.49
CA HIS A 41 -27.57 -9.47 -3.89
C HIS A 41 -26.47 -8.40 -4.02
N LEU A 42 -26.39 -7.46 -3.07
CA LEU A 42 -25.29 -6.49 -2.96
C LEU A 42 -23.94 -7.22 -2.83
N TYR A 43 -23.80 -8.12 -1.86
CA TYR A 43 -22.57 -8.90 -1.69
C TYR A 43 -22.27 -9.82 -2.88
N GLN A 44 -23.28 -10.41 -3.53
CA GLN A 44 -23.08 -11.21 -4.74
C GLN A 44 -22.56 -10.37 -5.92
N ASN A 45 -23.10 -9.17 -6.12
CA ASN A 45 -22.63 -8.24 -7.15
C ASN A 45 -21.19 -7.79 -6.86
N ILE A 46 -20.90 -7.38 -5.62
CA ILE A 46 -19.55 -7.00 -5.17
C ILE A 46 -18.56 -8.16 -5.38
N PHE A 47 -18.92 -9.39 -5.00
CA PHE A 47 -18.08 -10.57 -5.19
C PHE A 47 -17.79 -10.80 -6.69
N ALA A 48 -18.81 -10.76 -7.54
CA ALA A 48 -18.63 -10.89 -9.00
C ALA A 48 -17.76 -9.76 -9.59
N SER A 49 -17.90 -8.52 -9.12
CA SER A 49 -17.05 -7.39 -9.52
C SER A 49 -15.57 -7.61 -9.13
N HIS A 50 -15.28 -8.24 -7.99
CA HIS A 50 -13.89 -8.61 -7.65
C HIS A 50 -13.29 -9.61 -8.64
N PHE A 51 -14.04 -10.64 -9.07
CA PHE A 51 -13.58 -11.55 -10.12
C PHE A 51 -13.36 -10.85 -11.45
N GLY A 52 -14.25 -9.91 -11.82
CA GLY A 52 -14.05 -9.06 -13.01
C GLY A 52 -12.77 -8.22 -12.92
N GLN A 53 -12.52 -7.58 -11.78
CA GLN A 53 -11.31 -6.77 -11.57
C GLN A 53 -10.04 -7.62 -11.56
N LEU A 54 -10.06 -8.80 -10.95
CA LEU A 54 -8.93 -9.74 -10.98
C LEU A 54 -8.66 -10.24 -12.41
N ALA A 55 -9.70 -10.55 -13.19
CA ALA A 55 -9.56 -10.93 -14.59
C ALA A 55 -8.94 -9.79 -15.43
N ILE A 56 -9.33 -8.53 -15.19
CA ILE A 56 -8.71 -7.36 -15.85
C ILE A 56 -7.24 -7.24 -15.46
N ILE A 57 -6.87 -7.45 -14.20
CA ILE A 57 -5.47 -7.40 -13.74
C ILE A 57 -4.63 -8.52 -14.39
N PHE A 58 -5.16 -9.75 -14.44
CA PHE A 58 -4.47 -10.88 -15.10
C PHE A 58 -4.35 -10.69 -16.61
N LEU A 59 -5.40 -10.19 -17.27
CA LEU A 59 -5.36 -9.85 -18.71
C LEU A 59 -4.33 -8.75 -18.98
N TRP A 60 -4.35 -7.66 -18.21
CA TRP A 60 -3.35 -6.59 -18.32
C TRP A 60 -1.92 -7.11 -18.11
N THR A 61 -1.68 -7.97 -17.11
CA THR A 61 -0.35 -8.56 -16.88
C THR A 61 0.07 -9.49 -18.02
N SER A 62 -0.88 -10.26 -18.57
CA SER A 62 -0.69 -11.10 -19.76
C SER A 62 -0.37 -10.28 -21.02
N GLU A 63 -1.04 -9.14 -21.21
CA GLU A 63 -0.78 -8.23 -22.33
C GLU A 63 0.61 -7.59 -22.21
N ASN A 64 1.04 -7.22 -21.00
CA ASN A 64 2.41 -6.73 -20.77
C ASN A 64 3.46 -7.80 -21.11
N LEU A 65 3.24 -9.07 -20.75
CA LEU A 65 4.13 -10.19 -21.13
C LEU A 65 4.13 -10.43 -22.64
N PHE A 66 2.97 -10.30 -23.30
CA PHE A 66 2.84 -10.51 -24.73
C PHE A 66 3.48 -9.39 -25.57
N HIS A 67 3.44 -8.15 -25.09
CA HIS A 67 3.88 -6.97 -25.83
C HIS A 67 5.34 -6.54 -25.60
N ASP A 68 6.09 -7.18 -24.70
CA ASP A 68 7.40 -6.69 -24.21
C ASP A 68 8.41 -6.32 -25.33
N PRO A 69 8.62 -5.01 -25.60
CA PRO A 69 9.46 -4.55 -26.70
C PRO A 69 10.87 -4.19 -26.19
N HIS A 70 11.89 -4.78 -26.81
CA HIS A 70 13.29 -4.57 -26.41
C HIS A 70 13.83 -3.16 -26.79
N PHE A 71 14.52 -2.49 -25.84
CA PHE A 71 15.43 -1.32 -25.97
C PHE A 71 14.87 0.12 -26.25
N GLY A 72 15.75 1.13 -26.19
CA GLY A 72 15.57 2.58 -26.40
C GLY A 72 16.94 3.29 -26.62
N GLN A 73 17.13 4.61 -26.77
CA GLN A 73 16.30 5.84 -26.69
C GLN A 73 16.86 6.92 -27.68
N PRO A 74 16.33 8.16 -27.81
CA PRO A 74 14.96 8.69 -27.77
C PRO A 74 14.44 9.32 -29.11
N ALA A 75 13.11 9.40 -29.25
CA ALA A 75 12.29 10.24 -30.17
C ALA A 75 12.38 10.12 -31.71
N VAL A 76 13.54 10.20 -32.39
CA VAL A 76 13.56 10.24 -33.89
C VAL A 76 14.57 9.28 -34.53
N GLU A 77 15.72 9.03 -33.89
CA GLU A 77 16.61 7.90 -34.27
C GLU A 77 16.29 6.63 -33.47
N ALA A 78 15.51 6.74 -32.38
CA ALA A 78 15.22 5.66 -31.44
C ALA A 78 14.30 4.55 -31.96
N PHE A 79 13.48 4.87 -32.97
CA PHE A 79 12.48 3.95 -33.46
C PHE A 79 13.04 2.85 -34.40
N ILE A 80 14.35 2.88 -34.71
CA ILE A 80 15.05 1.76 -35.36
C ILE A 80 16.42 1.58 -34.70
N ARG A 81 16.47 0.97 -33.51
CA ARG A 81 17.65 0.20 -33.06
C ARG A 81 17.42 -0.73 -31.86
N GLY A 82 17.28 -2.01 -32.20
CA GLY A 82 17.58 -3.17 -31.36
C GLY A 82 18.01 -4.36 -32.22
N GLY A 83 18.54 -4.09 -33.42
CA GLY A 83 18.50 -4.99 -34.57
C GLY A 83 17.12 -5.07 -35.27
N ALA A 84 16.06 -4.60 -34.62
CA ALA A 84 14.69 -4.59 -35.14
C ALA A 84 14.46 -3.56 -36.27
N LEU A 85 13.52 -3.87 -37.17
CA LEU A 85 13.25 -3.18 -38.44
C LEU A 85 12.06 -2.19 -38.38
N GLY A 86 11.55 -1.82 -37.21
CA GLY A 86 10.33 -0.99 -37.10
C GLY A 86 10.17 -0.28 -35.74
N LEU A 87 9.24 0.69 -35.72
CA LEU A 87 9.02 1.62 -34.60
C LEU A 87 8.59 0.91 -33.29
N LEU A 88 9.38 1.08 -32.22
CA LEU A 88 9.11 0.60 -30.86
C LEU A 88 9.05 1.75 -29.83
N ASN A 89 8.17 1.61 -28.84
CA ASN A 89 8.12 2.47 -27.65
C ASN A 89 8.98 1.90 -26.52
N ILE A 90 9.46 2.77 -25.63
CA ILE A 90 10.43 2.44 -24.58
C ILE A 90 9.70 2.25 -23.25
N ALA A 91 9.84 1.08 -22.64
CA ALA A 91 9.25 0.79 -21.34
C ALA A 91 10.05 1.43 -20.19
N TYR A 92 9.37 2.20 -19.34
CA TYR A 92 9.91 2.74 -18.07
C TYR A 92 9.25 2.12 -16.83
N SER A 93 8.49 1.04 -17.00
CA SER A 93 7.66 0.40 -15.96
C SER A 93 8.45 -0.43 -14.93
N GLY A 94 9.75 -0.66 -15.15
CA GLY A 94 10.58 -1.52 -14.28
C GLY A 94 10.30 -3.03 -14.43
N ILE A 95 9.35 -3.40 -15.29
CA ILE A 95 8.82 -4.76 -15.44
C ILE A 95 9.91 -5.75 -15.91
N TYR A 96 10.75 -5.35 -16.88
CA TYR A 96 11.86 -6.17 -17.36
C TYR A 96 12.85 -6.52 -16.24
N GLN A 97 13.25 -5.52 -15.43
CA GLN A 97 14.17 -5.71 -14.30
C GLN A 97 13.58 -6.68 -13.27
N TRP A 98 12.27 -6.58 -13.01
CA TRP A 98 11.57 -7.48 -12.10
C TRP A 98 11.53 -8.92 -12.64
N TRP A 99 11.10 -9.12 -13.88
CA TRP A 99 11.00 -10.46 -14.49
C TRP A 99 12.36 -11.15 -14.67
N TYR A 100 13.38 -10.38 -15.06
CA TYR A 100 14.76 -10.87 -15.13
C TYR A 100 15.30 -11.34 -13.76
N THR A 101 14.88 -10.68 -12.67
CA THR A 101 15.31 -11.03 -11.30
C THR A 101 14.63 -12.29 -10.77
N ILE A 102 13.35 -12.52 -11.06
CA ILE A 102 12.60 -13.69 -10.53
C ILE A 102 12.94 -15.01 -11.23
N GLY A 103 13.60 -14.99 -12.39
CA GLY A 103 14.04 -16.17 -13.15
C GLY A 103 12.90 -17.00 -13.79
N LEU A 104 11.65 -16.78 -13.39
CA LEU A 104 10.46 -17.32 -14.04
C LEU A 104 10.20 -16.58 -15.36
N CYS A 105 10.15 -17.35 -16.45
CA CYS A 105 9.73 -16.95 -17.80
C CYS A 105 10.66 -15.99 -18.61
N MET A 106 11.99 -15.96 -18.40
CA MET A 106 12.80 -14.87 -18.99
C MET A 106 14.27 -15.18 -19.41
N ARG A 107 14.51 -16.15 -20.32
CA ARG A 107 15.74 -16.15 -21.14
C ARG A 107 15.47 -16.11 -22.65
N THR A 108 14.26 -16.42 -23.07
CA THR A 108 13.82 -16.45 -24.47
C THR A 108 12.42 -15.85 -24.63
N ASN A 109 12.07 -15.46 -25.85
CA ASN A 109 10.72 -15.00 -26.18
C ASN A 109 9.66 -16.11 -26.05
N GLU A 110 10.07 -17.38 -26.08
CA GLU A 110 9.19 -18.54 -25.89
C GLU A 110 8.75 -18.65 -24.42
N ASP A 111 9.68 -18.40 -23.48
CA ASP A 111 9.36 -18.36 -22.05
C ASP A 111 8.32 -17.28 -21.72
N LEU A 112 8.49 -16.07 -22.30
CA LEU A 112 7.55 -14.95 -22.22
C LEU A 112 6.16 -15.32 -22.75
N PHE A 113 6.13 -15.94 -23.93
CA PHE A 113 4.89 -16.38 -24.59
C PHE A 113 4.16 -17.45 -23.76
N ILE A 114 4.89 -18.41 -23.18
CA ILE A 114 4.35 -19.42 -22.27
C ILE A 114 3.82 -18.75 -20.99
N GLY A 115 4.52 -17.76 -20.44
CA GLY A 115 4.07 -16.99 -19.27
C GLY A 115 2.78 -16.19 -19.53
N ALA A 116 2.67 -15.54 -20.70
CA ALA A 116 1.45 -14.85 -21.12
C ALA A 116 0.28 -15.83 -21.30
N HIS A 117 0.49 -16.94 -22.01
CA HIS A 117 -0.54 -17.98 -22.19
C HIS A 117 -0.91 -18.62 -20.86
N PHE A 118 0.06 -18.81 -19.96
CA PHE A 118 -0.21 -19.25 -18.60
C PHE A 118 -1.12 -18.25 -17.89
N LEU A 119 -0.79 -16.96 -17.77
CA LEU A 119 -1.68 -16.00 -17.09
C LEU A 119 -3.07 -15.88 -17.74
N PHE A 120 -3.15 -15.99 -19.07
CA PHE A 120 -4.41 -16.02 -19.82
C PHE A 120 -5.28 -17.25 -19.48
N PHE A 121 -4.68 -18.44 -19.37
CA PHE A 121 -5.39 -19.68 -19.04
C PHE A 121 -5.47 -19.98 -17.53
N PHE A 122 -4.66 -19.35 -16.69
CA PHE A 122 -4.56 -19.51 -15.23
C PHE A 122 -5.75 -18.90 -14.46
N CYS A 123 -6.67 -18.25 -15.19
CA CYS A 123 -8.08 -18.16 -14.78
C CYS A 123 -8.69 -19.54 -14.42
N LEU A 124 -8.06 -20.64 -14.85
CA LEU A 124 -8.42 -22.03 -14.55
C LEU A 124 -7.24 -22.86 -13.97
N SER A 125 -7.29 -23.12 -12.65
CA SER A 125 -6.56 -24.16 -11.88
C SER A 125 -5.07 -23.97 -11.48
N LEU A 126 -4.64 -24.67 -10.40
CA LEU A 126 -3.43 -24.37 -9.60
C LEU A 126 -2.76 -25.64 -8.98
N LEU A 127 -1.41 -25.69 -9.06
CA LEU A 127 -0.38 -26.40 -8.25
C LEU A 127 -0.29 -27.94 -8.05
N VAL A 128 0.95 -28.43 -8.24
CA VAL A 128 1.75 -29.42 -7.45
C VAL A 128 3.25 -29.06 -7.70
N GLY A 129 4.29 -29.25 -6.86
CA GLY A 129 4.48 -29.72 -5.47
C GLY A 129 5.98 -30.09 -5.23
N LEU A 130 6.51 -30.09 -3.98
CA LEU A 130 7.93 -30.39 -3.67
C LEU A 130 8.12 -31.26 -2.40
N ALA A 131 9.16 -32.10 -2.40
CA ALA A 131 9.35 -33.21 -1.44
C ALA A 131 10.48 -33.12 -0.37
N PRO A 132 11.57 -32.33 -0.50
CA PRO A 132 12.67 -32.37 0.47
C PRO A 132 12.49 -31.36 1.61
N LEU A 133 11.58 -31.63 2.56
CA LEU A 133 11.37 -30.80 3.77
C LEU A 133 11.58 -31.56 5.10
N PHE A 134 11.46 -32.89 5.10
CA PHE A 134 11.17 -33.68 6.31
C PHE A 134 12.38 -34.09 7.18
N ILE A 135 13.59 -33.61 6.90
CA ILE A 135 14.83 -34.06 7.59
C ILE A 135 15.32 -33.04 8.65
N SER A 136 14.72 -31.83 8.72
CA SER A 136 15.00 -30.80 9.73
C SER A 136 16.47 -30.31 9.84
N GLN A 137 17.29 -30.55 8.81
CA GLN A 137 18.68 -30.08 8.72
C GLN A 137 18.76 -28.75 7.96
N TRP A 138 18.07 -27.72 8.47
CA TRP A 138 17.87 -26.43 7.79
C TRP A 138 19.16 -25.69 7.43
N ASN A 139 20.25 -25.90 8.18
CA ASN A 139 21.57 -25.31 7.94
C ASN A 139 22.25 -25.78 6.64
N LEU A 140 21.73 -26.82 5.96
CA LEU A 140 22.25 -27.24 4.65
C LEU A 140 21.78 -26.29 3.52
N TYR A 141 20.63 -25.64 3.66
CA TYR A 141 20.10 -24.70 2.65
C TYR A 141 20.74 -23.30 2.70
N THR A 142 21.56 -23.03 3.73
CA THR A 142 22.24 -21.75 4.00
C THR A 142 23.74 -21.78 3.67
N GLN A 143 24.24 -22.86 3.05
CA GLN A 143 25.67 -23.06 2.77
C GLN A 143 26.06 -22.60 1.36
N ASN A 144 27.32 -22.17 1.20
CA ASN A 144 27.93 -21.74 -0.05
C ASN A 144 27.14 -20.61 -0.75
N LEU A 145 27.24 -19.40 -0.21
CA LEU A 145 26.74 -18.18 -0.83
C LEU A 145 27.38 -17.94 -2.21
N ASP A 146 26.68 -17.22 -3.08
CA ASP A 146 27.28 -16.66 -4.30
C ASP A 146 28.46 -15.75 -3.95
N SER A 147 29.50 -15.78 -4.78
CA SER A 147 30.69 -14.94 -4.59
C SER A 147 30.40 -13.47 -4.92
N SER A 148 31.16 -12.53 -4.34
CA SER A 148 31.09 -11.11 -4.70
C SER A 148 31.50 -10.81 -6.16
N SER A 149 32.07 -11.80 -6.86
CA SER A 149 32.40 -11.79 -8.28
C SER A 149 31.39 -12.57 -9.14
N HIS A 150 30.23 -12.95 -8.58
CA HIS A 150 29.19 -13.65 -9.32
C HIS A 150 28.65 -12.78 -10.45
N LEU A 151 28.64 -13.31 -11.67
CA LEU A 151 27.98 -12.69 -12.81
C LEU A 151 26.57 -13.26 -12.95
N PHE A 152 25.57 -12.45 -12.59
CA PHE A 152 24.16 -12.82 -12.61
C PHE A 152 23.75 -13.43 -13.95
N GLY A 153 22.99 -14.52 -13.90
CA GLY A 153 22.61 -15.30 -15.08
C GLY A 153 23.68 -16.25 -15.64
N THR A 154 24.92 -16.25 -15.13
CA THR A 154 25.97 -17.22 -15.50
C THR A 154 26.28 -18.20 -14.37
N SER A 155 27.06 -19.26 -14.67
CA SER A 155 27.63 -20.18 -13.68
C SER A 155 28.92 -19.67 -13.02
N GLN A 156 29.45 -18.50 -13.41
CA GLN A 156 30.71 -17.98 -12.89
C GLN A 156 30.50 -17.35 -11.51
N GLY A 157 31.08 -17.97 -10.47
CA GLY A 157 30.99 -17.48 -9.09
C GLY A 157 29.70 -17.85 -8.35
N VAL A 158 28.91 -18.79 -8.90
CA VAL A 158 27.66 -19.32 -8.32
C VAL A 158 27.93 -20.20 -7.09
N GLY A 159 27.12 -20.01 -6.05
CA GLY A 159 27.03 -20.84 -4.86
C GLY A 159 26.03 -21.99 -4.99
N THR A 160 25.68 -22.62 -3.86
CA THR A 160 24.63 -23.67 -3.80
C THR A 160 23.54 -23.34 -2.77
N VAL A 161 23.54 -22.11 -2.26
CA VAL A 161 22.60 -21.63 -1.25
C VAL A 161 21.18 -21.47 -1.82
N ILE A 162 20.16 -21.76 -1.00
CA ILE A 162 18.74 -21.60 -1.37
C ILE A 162 18.03 -20.63 -0.41
N LEU A 163 18.52 -20.50 0.82
CA LEU A 163 18.02 -19.56 1.82
C LEU A 163 19.16 -18.68 2.32
N THR A 164 19.02 -17.36 2.20
CA THR A 164 19.96 -16.40 2.80
C THR A 164 19.23 -15.39 3.67
N LEU A 165 19.95 -14.82 4.64
CA LEU A 165 19.49 -13.71 5.47
C LEU A 165 20.22 -12.40 5.13
N LEU A 166 20.88 -12.33 3.97
CA LEU A 166 21.59 -11.13 3.51
C LEU A 166 20.64 -9.98 3.12
N GLY A 167 19.37 -10.30 2.80
CA GLY A 167 18.36 -9.31 2.38
C GLY A 167 16.91 -9.64 2.78
N GLY A 168 16.70 -10.55 3.75
CA GLY A 168 15.37 -11.03 4.16
C GLY A 168 14.87 -12.26 3.40
N SER A 169 13.84 -12.93 3.93
CA SER A 169 13.33 -14.23 3.44
C SER A 169 11.80 -14.28 3.42
N ILE A 170 11.24 -14.61 2.25
CA ILE A 170 9.79 -14.78 2.03
C ILE A 170 9.25 -15.97 2.85
N GLN A 171 10.03 -17.04 3.00
CA GLN A 171 9.63 -18.26 3.71
C GLN A 171 9.29 -17.99 5.19
N THR A 172 9.99 -17.04 5.82
CA THR A 172 9.70 -16.63 7.21
C THR A 172 8.31 -15.97 7.30
N ILE A 173 7.99 -15.12 6.33
CA ILE A 173 6.71 -14.42 6.22
C ILE A 173 5.58 -15.43 5.97
N THR A 174 5.80 -16.43 5.11
CA THR A 174 4.84 -17.52 4.87
C THR A 174 4.50 -18.29 6.15
N PHE A 175 5.49 -18.61 6.99
CA PHE A 175 5.23 -19.31 8.25
C PHE A 175 4.45 -18.45 9.24
N ILE A 176 4.77 -17.16 9.36
CA ILE A 176 4.03 -16.21 10.21
C ILE A 176 2.55 -16.14 9.78
N PHE A 177 2.27 -15.98 8.48
CA PHE A 177 0.89 -15.96 7.99
C PHE A 177 0.18 -17.31 8.12
N LEU A 178 0.88 -18.43 7.95
CA LEU A 178 0.28 -19.76 8.17
C LEU A 178 -0.17 -19.95 9.62
N VAL A 179 0.68 -19.59 10.59
CA VAL A 179 0.33 -19.65 12.02
C VAL A 179 -0.80 -18.66 12.36
N ALA A 180 -0.71 -17.41 11.88
CA ALA A 180 -1.74 -16.40 12.11
C ALA A 180 -3.10 -16.81 11.51
N GLY A 181 -3.11 -17.47 10.36
CA GLY A 181 -4.32 -17.98 9.70
C GLY A 181 -5.08 -19.05 10.51
N HIS A 182 -4.43 -19.68 11.50
CA HIS A 182 -5.06 -20.66 12.40
C HIS A 182 -5.48 -20.07 13.75
N MET A 183 -5.34 -18.74 13.95
CA MET A 183 -5.69 -18.09 15.23
C MET A 183 -7.20 -18.00 15.48
N TYR A 184 -8.00 -17.89 14.43
CA TYR A 184 -9.42 -17.57 14.52
C TYR A 184 -10.32 -18.81 14.52
N ARG A 185 -11.38 -18.77 15.33
CA ARG A 185 -12.33 -19.87 15.51
C ARG A 185 -13.14 -20.11 14.24
N THR A 186 -13.08 -21.33 13.74
CA THR A 186 -13.89 -21.81 12.61
C THR A 186 -14.86 -22.91 13.06
N ASN A 187 -15.53 -23.58 12.13
CA ASN A 187 -16.44 -24.72 12.39
C ASN A 187 -15.77 -25.88 13.15
N PHE A 188 -14.43 -25.93 13.23
CA PHE A 188 -13.67 -26.90 14.02
C PHE A 188 -13.64 -26.60 15.54
N GLY A 189 -14.24 -25.50 16.00
CA GLY A 189 -14.44 -25.18 17.42
C GLY A 189 -13.20 -24.68 18.18
N ILE A 190 -12.00 -24.84 17.61
CA ILE A 190 -10.72 -24.37 18.16
C ILE A 190 -10.39 -22.98 17.56
N GLY A 191 -9.81 -22.08 18.37
CA GLY A 191 -9.40 -20.74 17.99
C GLY A 191 -10.19 -19.63 18.71
N HIS A 192 -9.86 -18.38 18.43
CA HIS A 192 -10.50 -17.20 19.03
C HIS A 192 -11.60 -16.61 18.15
N SER A 193 -12.71 -16.18 18.76
CA SER A 193 -13.70 -15.35 18.08
C SER A 193 -13.29 -13.88 18.18
N ILE A 194 -13.32 -13.16 17.05
CA ILE A 194 -12.96 -11.74 16.99
C ILE A 194 -13.90 -10.92 17.87
N LYS A 195 -15.19 -11.28 17.91
CA LYS A 195 -16.19 -10.64 18.78
C LYS A 195 -15.82 -10.80 20.25
N ASP A 196 -15.59 -12.03 20.69
CA ASP A 196 -15.25 -12.36 22.07
C ASP A 196 -13.93 -11.67 22.49
N LEU A 197 -12.96 -11.55 21.57
CA LEU A 197 -11.72 -10.78 21.79
C LEU A 197 -11.99 -9.28 21.98
N LEU A 198 -12.82 -8.66 21.12
CA LEU A 198 -13.16 -7.23 21.20
C LEU A 198 -13.96 -6.90 22.46
N GLU A 199 -14.86 -7.79 22.89
CA GLU A 199 -15.68 -7.63 24.11
C GLU A 199 -14.84 -7.76 25.39
N VAL A 200 -13.77 -8.56 25.38
CA VAL A 200 -12.86 -8.71 26.55
C VAL A 200 -11.76 -7.64 26.58
N HIS A 201 -11.35 -7.09 25.43
CA HIS A 201 -10.36 -6.00 25.36
C HIS A 201 -10.99 -4.64 25.65
N ILE A 202 -11.48 -4.46 26.88
CA ILE A 202 -11.86 -3.16 27.45
C ILE A 202 -10.69 -2.66 28.31
N PRO A 203 -9.69 -1.94 27.74
CA PRO A 203 -8.70 -1.26 28.56
C PRO A 203 -9.38 -0.12 29.35
N PRO A 204 -8.73 0.47 30.37
CA PRO A 204 -9.29 1.60 31.12
C PRO A 204 -9.61 2.86 30.28
N GLY A 205 -9.25 2.88 28.99
CA GLY A 205 -9.64 3.89 27.99
C GLY A 205 -10.52 3.38 26.84
N GLY A 206 -11.03 2.15 26.87
CA GLY A 206 -11.86 1.51 25.83
C GLY A 206 -11.11 1.01 24.58
N SER A 207 -11.73 0.10 23.83
CA SER A 207 -11.09 -0.72 22.78
C SER A 207 -10.72 0.05 21.51
N TRP A 208 -9.47 -0.04 21.04
CA TRP A 208 -8.98 0.71 19.88
C TRP A 208 -9.33 0.04 18.55
N GLY A 209 -10.38 0.54 17.89
CA GLY A 209 -10.70 0.26 16.49
C GLY A 209 -11.18 1.53 15.80
N MET A 210 -10.50 1.92 14.71
CA MET A 210 -10.86 3.06 13.88
C MET A 210 -11.04 2.57 12.44
N ASP A 211 -12.25 2.71 11.91
CA ASP A 211 -12.48 2.74 10.47
C ASP A 211 -13.17 4.08 10.15
N ILE A 212 -12.40 5.02 9.60
CA ILE A 212 -12.87 6.37 9.30
C ILE A 212 -13.22 6.40 7.82
N ARG A 213 -14.45 6.01 7.51
CA ARG A 213 -15.02 6.10 6.16
C ARG A 213 -16.28 6.96 6.22
N GLU A 214 -16.25 8.09 5.53
CA GLU A 214 -17.29 9.13 5.59
C GLU A 214 -18.68 8.58 5.25
N LEU A 215 -18.74 7.70 4.24
CA LEU A 215 -19.95 7.01 3.82
C LEU A 215 -20.57 6.14 4.93
N PHE A 216 -19.74 5.44 5.71
CA PHE A 216 -20.17 4.59 6.82
C PHE A 216 -20.82 5.42 7.93
N PHE A 217 -20.28 6.61 8.25
CA PHE A 217 -20.88 7.51 9.23
C PHE A 217 -22.28 8.04 8.84
N ILE A 218 -22.56 8.17 7.54
CA ILE A 218 -23.90 8.56 7.06
C ILE A 218 -24.84 7.35 7.00
N ARG A 219 -24.45 6.29 6.26
CA ARG A 219 -25.35 5.19 5.88
C ARG A 219 -25.54 4.17 7.00
N ASP A 220 -24.47 3.77 7.67
CA ASP A 220 -24.44 2.54 8.48
C ASP A 220 -24.26 2.78 9.99
N TYR A 221 -23.66 3.93 10.37
CA TYR A 221 -23.36 4.21 11.76
C TYR A 221 -24.63 4.45 12.61
N ASN A 222 -24.91 3.47 13.47
CA ASN A 222 -25.99 3.50 14.43
C ASN A 222 -25.49 3.90 15.84
N PRO A 223 -25.82 5.09 16.36
CA PRO A 223 -25.38 5.53 17.69
C PRO A 223 -25.81 4.60 18.82
N LYS A 224 -26.98 3.96 18.72
CA LYS A 224 -27.52 3.08 19.80
C LYS A 224 -26.78 1.75 19.94
N GLN A 225 -26.10 1.31 18.88
CA GLN A 225 -25.27 0.09 18.91
C GLN A 225 -23.82 0.39 19.28
N ASN A 226 -23.43 1.68 19.23
CA ASN A 226 -22.07 2.16 19.43
C ASN A 226 -21.96 3.04 20.70
N GLU A 227 -22.98 3.04 21.56
CA GLU A 227 -23.00 3.77 22.82
C GLU A 227 -21.80 3.36 23.69
N ASP A 228 -21.16 4.34 24.35
CA ASP A 228 -19.96 4.23 25.19
C ASP A 228 -18.68 3.63 24.54
N ASN A 229 -18.66 3.33 23.24
CA ASN A 229 -17.46 2.81 22.57
C ASN A 229 -16.42 3.90 22.19
N VAL A 230 -15.30 3.54 21.55
CA VAL A 230 -14.32 4.55 21.07
C VAL A 230 -14.87 5.49 20.00
N LEU A 231 -15.77 4.99 19.14
CA LEU A 231 -16.28 5.71 17.99
C LEU A 231 -17.23 6.82 18.45
N ALA A 232 -18.12 6.53 19.40
CA ALA A 232 -18.94 7.53 20.07
C ALA A 232 -18.08 8.58 20.78
N ARG A 233 -17.15 8.17 21.66
CA ARG A 233 -16.30 9.11 22.41
C ARG A 233 -15.38 9.96 21.54
N MET A 234 -14.96 9.45 20.37
CA MET A 234 -14.25 10.24 19.36
C MET A 234 -15.15 11.33 18.75
N LEU A 235 -16.40 11.00 18.43
CA LEU A 235 -17.39 11.95 17.91
C LEU A 235 -17.75 13.02 18.97
N ASP A 236 -17.86 12.64 20.24
CA ASP A 236 -18.11 13.58 21.36
C ASP A 236 -16.97 14.60 21.54
N HIS A 237 -15.74 14.24 21.16
CA HIS A 237 -14.55 15.09 21.25
C HIS A 237 -14.04 15.59 19.89
N LYS A 238 -14.86 15.53 18.83
CA LYS A 238 -14.44 15.86 17.46
C LYS A 238 -13.82 17.25 17.30
N GLU A 239 -14.37 18.25 17.99
CA GLU A 239 -13.89 19.63 17.95
C GLU A 239 -12.46 19.77 18.51
N ALA A 240 -12.10 18.95 19.50
CA ALA A 240 -10.74 18.90 20.05
C ALA A 240 -9.77 18.31 19.03
N ILE A 241 -10.15 17.23 18.33
CA ILE A 241 -9.33 16.59 17.29
C ILE A 241 -9.09 17.57 16.13
N ILE A 242 -10.15 18.18 15.60
CA ILE A 242 -10.09 19.13 14.48
C ILE A 242 -9.26 20.37 14.84
N SER A 243 -9.42 20.91 16.06
CA SER A 243 -8.66 22.09 16.50
C SER A 243 -7.17 21.80 16.71
N HIS A 244 -6.79 20.63 17.24
CA HIS A 244 -5.37 20.26 17.37
C HIS A 244 -4.71 20.00 16.02
N LEU A 245 -5.41 19.34 15.08
CA LEU A 245 -4.93 19.19 13.70
C LEU A 245 -4.77 20.55 13.01
N SER A 246 -5.73 21.46 13.16
CA SER A 246 -5.65 22.84 12.65
C SER A 246 -4.48 23.62 13.24
N TRP A 247 -4.25 23.51 14.57
CA TRP A 247 -3.10 24.12 15.23
C TRP A 247 -1.77 23.56 14.70
N ALA A 248 -1.64 22.24 14.57
CA ALA A 248 -0.43 21.61 14.04
C ALA A 248 -0.15 22.08 12.59
N ASN A 249 -1.21 22.22 11.79
CA ASN A 249 -1.14 22.76 10.43
C ASN A 249 -0.64 24.20 10.38
N LEU A 250 -1.21 25.09 11.21
CA LEU A 250 -0.80 26.49 11.30
C LEU A 250 0.64 26.60 11.82
N PHE A 251 1.00 25.81 12.84
CA PHE A 251 2.34 25.75 13.39
C PHE A 251 3.35 25.34 12.32
N LEU A 252 3.15 24.21 11.64
CA LEU A 252 4.01 23.75 10.55
C LEU A 252 4.06 24.77 9.40
N GLY A 253 2.92 25.34 9.00
CA GLY A 253 2.83 26.32 7.94
C GLY A 253 3.66 27.57 8.19
N PHE A 254 3.47 28.22 9.35
CA PHE A 254 4.21 29.44 9.70
C PHE A 254 5.70 29.18 9.91
N HIS A 255 6.09 28.07 10.54
CA HIS A 255 7.51 27.79 10.80
C HIS A 255 8.24 27.31 9.55
N THR A 256 7.64 26.44 8.72
CA THR A 256 8.28 25.99 7.47
C THR A 256 8.45 27.15 6.50
N LEU A 257 7.40 27.96 6.28
CA LEU A 257 7.49 29.12 5.40
C LEU A 257 8.43 30.20 5.97
N GLY A 258 8.37 30.46 7.28
CA GLY A 258 9.24 31.42 7.95
C GLY A 258 10.72 31.03 7.87
N LEU A 259 11.05 29.77 8.10
CA LEU A 259 12.42 29.25 7.98
C LEU A 259 12.87 29.16 6.52
N TYR A 260 11.97 28.87 5.56
CA TYR A 260 12.29 28.93 4.13
C TYR A 260 12.63 30.35 3.66
N ILE A 261 11.99 31.37 4.26
CA ILE A 261 12.33 32.79 4.02
C ILE A 261 13.62 33.21 4.73
N HIS A 262 13.91 32.63 5.91
CA HIS A 262 15.10 32.96 6.70
C HIS A 262 16.38 32.23 6.26
N ASN A 263 16.26 31.00 5.76
CA ASN A 263 17.29 30.13 5.22
C ASN A 263 18.38 29.63 6.21
N ASP A 264 18.08 29.57 7.52
CA ASP A 264 18.99 29.08 8.58
C ASP A 264 18.36 27.89 9.35
N ILE A 265 18.89 26.66 9.19
CA ILE A 265 18.45 25.46 9.97
C ILE A 265 19.60 24.43 10.11
N ASP A 266 19.70 23.79 11.28
CA ASP A 266 20.46 22.55 11.52
C ASP A 266 19.54 21.33 11.76
N LEU A 267 19.95 20.15 11.26
CA LEU A 267 19.20 18.89 11.38
C LEU A 267 20.01 17.83 12.14
N ILE A 268 19.53 17.40 13.32
CA ILE A 268 20.21 16.40 14.16
C ILE A 268 19.49 15.04 14.17
N PHE A 269 18.16 15.02 14.27
CA PHE A 269 17.41 13.78 14.57
C PHE A 269 17.50 12.71 13.46
N ALA A 270 17.28 13.08 12.20
CA ALA A 270 17.33 12.13 11.10
C ALA A 270 18.77 11.63 10.82
N GLN A 271 19.79 12.47 11.04
CA GLN A 271 21.21 12.08 10.94
C GLN A 271 21.60 11.10 12.06
N TRP A 272 21.03 11.28 13.26
CA TRP A 272 21.14 10.33 14.36
C TRP A 272 20.50 8.97 14.00
N ILE A 273 19.33 8.94 13.33
CA ILE A 273 18.73 7.68 12.84
C ILE A 273 19.64 6.98 11.82
N GLN A 274 20.21 7.70 10.83
CA GLN A 274 21.15 7.09 9.87
C GLN A 274 22.36 6.48 10.59
N SER A 275 22.83 7.13 11.66
CA SER A 275 23.96 6.65 12.47
C SER A 275 23.59 5.48 13.37
N ALA A 276 22.37 5.46 13.93
CA ALA A 276 21.82 4.33 14.67
C ALA A 276 21.71 3.08 13.77
N HIS A 277 21.46 3.26 12.48
CA HIS A 277 21.49 2.21 11.45
C HIS A 277 22.90 1.82 10.95
N GLY A 278 23.97 2.49 11.41
CA GLY A 278 25.36 2.09 11.11
C GLY A 278 26.10 2.94 10.08
N LYS A 279 25.53 4.08 9.67
CA LYS A 279 26.24 5.05 8.83
C LYS A 279 27.26 5.84 9.66
N THR A 280 28.54 5.75 9.35
CA THR A 280 29.61 6.36 10.17
C THR A 280 29.87 7.84 9.85
N PHE A 281 29.33 8.34 8.74
CA PHE A 281 29.58 9.70 8.22
C PHE A 281 29.37 10.82 9.25
N TYR A 282 28.29 10.74 10.04
CA TYR A 282 27.91 11.77 11.01
C TYR A 282 28.57 11.63 12.40
N ARG A 283 29.30 10.54 12.66
CA ARG A 283 30.08 10.33 13.91
C ARG A 283 29.30 10.47 15.23
N PHE A 284 28.02 10.09 15.25
CA PHE A 284 27.24 10.01 16.50
C PHE A 284 27.63 8.79 17.37
N ASP A 285 28.21 7.74 16.79
CA ASP A 285 28.67 6.51 17.46
C ASP A 285 27.59 5.84 18.35
N VAL A 286 26.44 5.54 17.74
CA VAL A 286 25.22 5.03 18.40
C VAL A 286 24.74 3.73 17.76
N ILE A 287 24.31 2.76 18.60
CA ILE A 287 23.72 1.47 18.22
C ILE A 287 24.57 0.74 17.15
N LEU A 288 24.21 0.73 15.86
CA LEU A 288 24.94 -0.03 14.85
C LEU A 288 26.19 0.67 14.30
N SER A 289 26.37 1.98 14.52
CA SER A 289 27.68 2.63 14.24
C SER A 289 28.70 2.35 15.35
N LEU A 290 28.25 1.99 16.56
CA LEU A 290 29.11 1.61 17.66
C LEU A 290 29.39 0.09 17.66
N THR A 291 30.62 -0.28 17.31
CA THR A 291 31.08 -1.68 17.19
C THR A 291 30.98 -2.52 18.47
N ASN A 292 30.87 -1.86 19.63
CA ASN A 292 30.75 -2.49 20.95
C ASN A 292 29.29 -2.62 21.45
N SER A 293 28.28 -2.17 20.71
CA SER A 293 26.88 -2.23 21.19
C SER A 293 26.32 -3.66 21.21
N PRO A 294 25.34 -3.96 22.09
CA PRO A 294 24.66 -5.27 22.09
C PRO A 294 24.00 -5.60 20.75
N ALA A 295 23.42 -4.59 20.08
CA ALA A 295 22.79 -4.75 18.77
C ALA A 295 23.81 -5.11 17.68
N PHE A 296 24.97 -4.45 17.68
CA PHE A 296 26.07 -4.75 16.77
C PHE A 296 26.59 -6.18 16.99
N ASN A 297 26.81 -6.56 18.26
CA ASN A 297 27.28 -7.90 18.61
C ASN A 297 26.30 -9.01 18.21
N ALA A 298 24.99 -8.77 18.31
CA ALA A 298 23.96 -9.73 17.90
C ALA A 298 23.86 -9.92 16.37
N GLY A 299 24.06 -8.86 15.58
CA GLY A 299 23.96 -8.92 14.11
C GLY A 299 25.23 -9.37 13.37
N ARG A 300 26.40 -9.30 14.04
CA ARG A 300 27.75 -9.35 13.46
C ARG A 300 28.04 -10.51 12.50
N SER A 301 27.42 -11.68 12.69
CA SER A 301 27.78 -12.92 12.00
C SER A 301 27.03 -13.21 10.70
N ILE A 302 25.90 -12.53 10.42
CA ILE A 302 25.01 -12.91 9.31
C ILE A 302 24.73 -11.73 8.37
N TRP A 303 23.87 -10.79 8.77
CA TRP A 303 23.39 -9.72 7.88
C TRP A 303 24.18 -8.41 8.05
N LEU A 304 24.69 -8.14 9.26
CA LEU A 304 25.26 -6.84 9.61
C LEU A 304 26.50 -6.44 8.78
N PRO A 305 27.45 -7.34 8.44
CA PRO A 305 28.59 -6.95 7.60
C PRO A 305 28.18 -6.48 6.20
N GLY A 306 27.23 -7.16 5.56
CA GLY A 306 26.70 -6.76 4.26
C GLY A 306 25.93 -5.44 4.32
N TRP A 307 25.10 -5.29 5.36
CA TRP A 307 24.37 -4.04 5.64
C TRP A 307 25.30 -2.84 5.85
N LEU A 308 26.34 -2.98 6.68
CA LEU A 308 27.29 -1.91 6.97
C LEU A 308 28.13 -1.53 5.76
N ASN A 309 28.44 -2.49 4.87
CA ASN A 309 29.06 -2.19 3.59
C ASN A 309 28.10 -1.35 2.72
N ALA A 310 26.85 -1.80 2.55
CA ALA A 310 25.86 -1.12 1.71
C ALA A 310 25.49 0.30 2.20
N ILE A 311 25.34 0.53 3.51
CA ILE A 311 24.91 1.85 4.05
C ILE A 311 26.02 2.91 4.05
N ASN A 312 27.28 2.50 3.91
CA ASN A 312 28.43 3.41 3.82
C ASN A 312 28.99 3.52 2.39
N GLU A 313 28.35 2.87 1.41
CA GLU A 313 28.70 2.87 -0.01
C GLU A 313 28.02 4.03 -0.73
N ASN A 314 28.77 5.08 -1.07
CA ASN A 314 28.24 6.31 -1.68
C ASN A 314 27.73 6.14 -3.13
N SER A 315 27.85 4.96 -3.74
CA SER A 315 27.41 4.69 -5.12
C SER A 315 25.94 4.25 -5.22
N ASN A 316 25.25 4.05 -4.10
CA ASN A 316 23.85 3.63 -4.05
C ASN A 316 22.94 4.69 -3.38
N SER A 317 21.63 4.40 -3.31
CA SER A 317 20.62 5.27 -2.71
C SER A 317 20.19 4.89 -1.28
N LEU A 318 20.86 3.92 -0.65
CA LEU A 318 20.54 3.43 0.69
C LEU A 318 20.96 4.46 1.75
N PHE A 319 19.97 5.14 2.34
CA PHE A 319 20.19 6.26 3.28
C PHE A 319 21.14 7.32 2.70
N LEU A 320 20.71 8.05 1.68
CA LEU A 320 21.43 9.22 1.15
C LEU A 320 21.82 10.22 2.27
N THR A 321 22.94 10.92 2.10
CA THR A 321 23.35 11.98 3.04
C THR A 321 22.37 13.14 2.99
N ILE A 322 21.67 13.37 4.10
CA ILE A 322 20.72 14.46 4.28
C ILE A 322 21.38 15.72 4.86
N GLY A 323 20.98 16.88 4.37
CA GLY A 323 21.40 18.21 4.81
C GLY A 323 20.24 19.10 5.29
N PRO A 324 20.47 20.42 5.44
CA PRO A 324 19.44 21.38 5.84
C PRO A 324 18.25 21.49 4.86
N ASP A 325 18.51 21.44 3.55
CA ASP A 325 17.45 21.56 2.54
C ASP A 325 16.44 20.41 2.63
N ASP A 326 16.92 19.19 2.94
CA ASP A 326 16.05 18.03 3.20
C ASP A 326 15.11 18.29 4.38
N PHE A 327 15.56 18.98 5.45
CA PHE A 327 14.71 19.29 6.60
C PHE A 327 13.50 20.14 6.18
N LEU A 328 13.72 21.17 5.37
CA LEU A 328 12.65 22.04 4.86
C LEU A 328 11.64 21.25 4.02
N VAL A 329 12.13 20.41 3.11
CA VAL A 329 11.28 19.56 2.26
C VAL A 329 10.46 18.57 3.10
N HIS A 330 11.06 17.93 4.11
CA HIS A 330 10.33 17.02 5.00
C HIS A 330 9.26 17.75 5.84
N HIS A 331 9.50 18.99 6.26
CA HIS A 331 8.48 19.79 6.95
C HIS A 331 7.35 20.25 6.01
N ALA A 332 7.66 20.56 4.75
CA ALA A 332 6.64 20.84 3.74
C ALA A 332 5.78 19.59 3.42
N ILE A 333 6.39 18.40 3.35
CA ILE A 333 5.66 17.12 3.24
C ILE A 333 4.80 16.89 4.47
N ALA A 334 5.32 17.12 5.68
CA ALA A 334 4.55 16.98 6.92
C ALA A 334 3.35 17.93 6.95
N LEU A 335 3.51 19.19 6.53
CA LEU A 335 2.42 20.15 6.38
C LEU A 335 1.37 19.66 5.38
N GLY A 336 1.78 19.14 4.22
CA GLY A 336 0.87 18.57 3.23
C GLY A 336 0.05 17.40 3.78
N LEU A 337 0.72 16.47 4.46
CA LEU A 337 0.06 15.31 5.09
C LEU A 337 -0.91 15.72 6.21
N HIS A 338 -0.52 16.63 7.11
CA HIS A 338 -1.41 17.13 8.16
C HIS A 338 -2.59 17.93 7.57
N THR A 339 -2.40 18.62 6.44
CA THR A 339 -3.49 19.34 5.76
C THR A 339 -4.50 18.38 5.13
N ILE A 340 -4.03 17.35 4.43
CA ILE A 340 -4.89 16.30 3.86
C ILE A 340 -5.62 15.56 4.99
N ALA A 341 -4.92 15.22 6.07
CA ALA A 341 -5.53 14.59 7.24
C ALA A 341 -6.58 15.50 7.91
N LEU A 342 -6.31 16.79 8.07
CA LEU A 342 -7.26 17.76 8.63
C LEU A 342 -8.54 17.84 7.79
N ILE A 343 -8.42 17.88 6.45
CA ILE A 343 -9.57 17.94 5.54
C ILE A 343 -10.40 16.65 5.70
N LEU A 344 -9.81 15.49 5.44
CA LEU A 344 -10.51 14.19 5.48
C LEU A 344 -11.08 13.85 6.87
N VAL A 345 -10.35 14.14 7.95
CA VAL A 345 -10.82 13.88 9.32
C VAL A 345 -11.95 14.85 9.70
N LYS A 346 -11.85 16.13 9.34
CA LYS A 346 -12.94 17.08 9.59
C LYS A 346 -14.19 16.69 8.81
N ASP A 347 -14.05 16.42 7.51
CA ASP A 347 -15.17 16.08 6.64
C ASP A 347 -15.88 14.82 7.12
N ALA A 348 -15.14 13.78 7.54
CA ALA A 348 -15.68 12.59 8.20
C ALA A 348 -16.43 12.88 9.52
N LEU A 349 -15.88 13.73 10.40
CA LEU A 349 -16.45 14.02 11.72
C LEU A 349 -17.66 14.99 11.66
N ASP A 350 -17.73 15.84 10.64
CA ASP A 350 -18.84 16.77 10.36
C ASP A 350 -19.87 16.20 9.36
N VAL A 351 -19.71 14.96 8.91
CA VAL A 351 -20.53 14.37 7.85
C VAL A 351 -21.99 14.13 8.26
N ARG A 352 -22.25 13.83 9.53
CA ARG A 352 -23.61 13.60 10.06
C ARG A 352 -24.33 14.90 10.41
N GLY A 353 -23.56 15.95 10.68
CA GLY A 353 -24.06 17.25 11.11
C GLY A 353 -22.94 18.12 11.69
N SER A 354 -23.01 19.42 11.42
CA SER A 354 -22.16 20.46 11.99
C SER A 354 -23.01 21.54 12.67
N LYS A 355 -22.37 22.54 13.30
CA LYS A 355 -23.09 23.68 13.88
C LYS A 355 -23.82 24.55 12.83
N LEU A 356 -23.38 24.51 11.57
CA LEU A 356 -24.01 25.23 10.47
C LEU A 356 -25.22 24.48 9.91
N MET A 357 -25.12 23.15 9.81
CA MET A 357 -26.13 22.27 9.22
C MET A 357 -26.23 20.99 10.06
N SER A 358 -27.18 20.96 11.00
CA SER A 358 -27.28 19.91 12.04
C SER A 358 -27.83 18.59 11.54
N ASP A 359 -28.57 18.62 10.44
CA ASP A 359 -29.34 17.54 9.81
C ASP A 359 -28.69 16.99 8.53
N LYS A 360 -27.40 17.33 8.29
CA LYS A 360 -26.64 16.92 7.09
C LYS A 360 -26.80 15.44 6.71
N LYS A 361 -26.87 14.52 7.69
CA LYS A 361 -27.12 13.09 7.47
C LYS A 361 -28.33 12.79 6.57
N ASP A 362 -29.37 13.64 6.61
CA ASP A 362 -30.65 13.40 5.94
C ASP A 362 -30.61 13.77 4.45
N PHE A 363 -29.55 14.48 4.01
CA PHE A 363 -29.27 14.82 2.60
C PHE A 363 -28.35 13.80 1.91
N GLY A 364 -27.75 12.87 2.66
CA GLY A 364 -26.80 11.88 2.13
C GLY A 364 -25.38 12.44 1.90
N TYR A 365 -24.55 11.66 1.21
CA TYR A 365 -23.11 11.95 1.06
C TYR A 365 -22.78 13.07 0.06
N SER A 366 -23.55 13.19 -1.02
CA SER A 366 -23.25 14.11 -2.12
C SER A 366 -24.47 14.96 -2.46
N PHE A 367 -24.42 16.23 -2.07
CA PHE A 367 -25.41 17.27 -2.36
C PHE A 367 -24.68 18.60 -2.63
N SER A 368 -25.34 19.56 -3.29
CA SER A 368 -24.67 20.79 -3.75
C SER A 368 -24.37 21.78 -2.62
N CYS A 369 -25.39 22.18 -1.87
CA CYS A 369 -25.33 23.08 -0.71
C CYS A 369 -26.71 23.12 -0.02
N ASP A 370 -26.79 23.74 1.15
CA ASP A 370 -28.04 24.02 1.88
C ASP A 370 -28.61 25.42 1.54
N GLY A 371 -28.40 25.87 0.30
CA GLY A 371 -28.76 27.22 -0.15
C GLY A 371 -27.82 28.35 0.35
N PRO A 372 -28.19 29.62 0.12
CA PRO A 372 -27.35 30.79 0.37
C PRO A 372 -27.61 31.47 1.74
N GLY A 373 -27.88 30.68 2.78
CA GLY A 373 -28.34 31.14 4.11
C GLY A 373 -27.30 31.91 4.94
#